data_AF-A0A3N6X1A3-F1
#
_entry.id   AF-A0A3N6X1A3-F1
#
_cell.length_a   1.000
_cell.length_b   1.000
_cell.length_c   1.000
_cell.angle_alpha   90.00
_cell.angle_beta   90.00
_cell.angle_gamma   90.00
#
_symmetry.space_group_name_H-M   'P 1'
#
loop_
_entity.id
_entity.type
_entity.pdbx_description
1 polymer ?
#
loop_
_entity_poly.entity_id
_entity_poly.type
_entity_poly.pdbx_seq_one_letter_code
_entity_poly.pdbx_strand_id
1 'polypeptide(L)'
;MPSAASLAVVVAAVLAALTRWWLARLPEPAEPDDDKVPYARLAEPPFLALLCAIGAAVLAAVAVWQLPQPLVPVWTLLAAMTPVLAYIDARTHLLPFLMVAPLYVATWLLTVAVAWSGDDWTIARDALVGNVVVFAAFVLLYIVAGRFFAGGFGYGDVRLSAVLGVALGPLGLTASFVGLYAGFVIAAVAGIVRNRGRVRGGPPIAFGPAMLVGAFVGTFV
;
A
#
# COMPACT_ATOMS: atom_id res chain seq x y z
N MET A 1 -4.98 -20.22 -19.13
CA MET A 1 -4.58 -19.98 -17.71
C MET A 1 -3.19 -19.36 -17.56
N PRO A 2 -2.09 -19.86 -18.20
CA PRO A 2 -0.76 -19.24 -18.03
C PRO A 2 -0.67 -17.80 -18.58
N SER A 3 -1.47 -17.44 -19.58
CA SER A 3 -1.49 -16.10 -20.19
C SER A 3 -1.97 -14.99 -19.26
N ALA A 4 -2.98 -15.25 -18.42
CA ALA A 4 -3.52 -14.28 -17.47
C ALA A 4 -2.54 -14.01 -16.31
N ALA A 5 -1.89 -15.07 -15.81
CA ALA A 5 -0.84 -14.98 -14.81
C ALA A 5 0.36 -14.15 -15.31
N SER A 6 0.86 -14.45 -16.51
CA SER A 6 1.95 -13.67 -17.12
C SER A 6 1.55 -12.23 -17.37
N LEU A 7 0.30 -11.98 -17.76
CA LEU A 7 -0.19 -10.63 -18.00
C LEU A 7 -0.20 -9.79 -16.71
N ALA A 8 -0.72 -10.34 -15.61
CA ALA A 8 -0.72 -9.66 -14.31
C ALA A 8 0.71 -9.27 -13.87
N VAL A 9 1.65 -10.21 -13.96
CA VAL A 9 3.06 -9.98 -13.59
C VAL A 9 3.69 -8.88 -14.47
N VAL A 10 3.48 -8.95 -15.79
CA VAL A 10 4.02 -7.95 -16.73
C VAL A 10 3.39 -6.58 -16.49
N VAL A 11 2.07 -6.50 -16.32
CA VAL A 11 1.36 -5.25 -16.06
C VAL A 11 1.87 -4.61 -14.76
N ALA A 12 2.01 -5.37 -13.68
CA ALA A 12 2.53 -4.84 -12.42
C ALA A 12 3.96 -4.33 -12.55
N ALA A 13 4.83 -5.08 -13.23
CA ALA A 13 6.22 -4.69 -13.46
C ALA A 13 6.31 -3.42 -14.31
N VAL A 14 5.53 -3.31 -15.39
CA VAL A 14 5.51 -2.14 -16.28
C VAL A 14 5.01 -0.91 -15.54
N LEU A 15 3.89 -1.01 -14.81
CA LEU A 15 3.37 0.09 -14.00
C LEU A 15 4.41 0.57 -12.97
N ALA A 16 5.06 -0.36 -12.26
CA ALA A 16 6.09 -0.01 -11.30
C ALA A 16 7.39 0.51 -11.96
N ALA A 17 7.71 0.13 -13.19
CA ALA A 17 8.84 0.71 -13.93
C ALA A 17 8.64 2.21 -14.24
N LEU A 18 7.38 2.67 -14.30
CA LEU A 18 7.05 4.09 -14.48
C LEU A 18 7.29 4.94 -13.21
N THR A 19 7.76 4.35 -12.11
CA THR A 19 8.02 5.04 -10.84
C THR A 19 8.81 6.33 -11.01
N ARG A 20 9.91 6.31 -11.77
CA ARG A 20 10.73 7.52 -12.00
C ARG A 20 9.94 8.64 -12.66
N TRP A 21 9.12 8.29 -13.64
CA TRP A 21 8.32 9.24 -14.39
C TRP A 21 7.24 9.85 -13.49
N TRP A 22 6.61 9.05 -12.62
CA TRP A 22 5.68 9.56 -11.62
C TRP A 22 6.38 10.51 -10.64
N LEU A 23 7.48 10.07 -10.03
CA LEU A 23 8.23 10.87 -9.06
C LEU A 23 8.71 12.21 -9.62
N ALA A 24 9.19 12.22 -10.87
CA ALA A 24 9.64 13.43 -11.54
C ALA A 24 8.49 14.43 -11.85
N ARG A 25 7.23 13.98 -11.83
CA ARG A 25 6.04 14.79 -12.16
C ARG A 25 5.15 15.08 -10.96
N LEU A 26 5.45 14.50 -9.80
CA LEU A 26 4.69 14.78 -8.59
C LEU A 26 4.94 16.22 -8.15
N PRO A 27 3.88 17.05 -8.03
CA PRO A 27 4.04 18.39 -7.51
C PRO A 27 4.42 18.31 -6.03
N GLU A 28 5.27 19.24 -5.62
CA GLU A 28 5.60 19.40 -4.21
C GLU A 28 4.39 19.97 -3.44
N PRO A 29 4.23 19.64 -2.15
CA PRO A 29 3.25 20.29 -1.27
C PRO A 29 3.48 21.80 -1.23
N ALA A 30 2.41 22.58 -1.05
CA ALA A 30 2.47 24.03 -0.98
C ALA A 30 3.33 24.55 0.20
N GLU A 31 3.34 23.80 1.31
CA GLU A 31 4.16 24.06 2.49
C GLU A 31 4.96 22.78 2.81
N PRO A 32 6.12 22.58 2.16
CA PRO A 32 7.00 21.47 2.50
C PRO A 32 7.67 21.73 3.85
N ASP A 33 7.81 20.69 4.66
CA ASP A 33 8.64 20.74 5.87
C ASP A 33 10.11 21.05 5.48
N ASP A 34 10.84 21.80 6.30
CA ASP A 34 12.16 22.36 5.95
C ASP A 34 13.17 21.26 5.59
N ASP A 35 13.02 20.07 6.19
CA ASP A 35 13.89 18.91 5.98
C ASP A 35 13.38 17.94 4.90
N LYS A 36 12.30 18.27 4.18
CA LYS A 36 11.69 17.36 3.22
C LYS A 36 12.57 17.18 1.96
N VAL A 37 12.91 15.93 1.65
CA VAL A 37 13.56 15.57 0.38
C VAL A 37 12.56 15.75 -0.79
N PRO A 38 12.92 16.51 -1.85
CA PRO A 38 12.08 16.67 -3.03
C PRO A 38 11.82 15.35 -3.77
N TYR A 39 10.62 15.15 -4.30
CA TYR A 39 10.24 13.95 -5.06
C TYR A 39 11.09 13.75 -6.31
N ALA A 40 11.51 14.84 -6.97
CA ALA A 40 12.43 14.77 -8.10
C ALA A 40 13.76 14.09 -7.74
N ARG A 41 14.29 14.34 -6.52
CA ARG A 41 15.51 13.68 -6.03
C ARG A 41 15.31 12.21 -5.71
N LEU A 42 14.10 11.82 -5.33
CA LEU A 42 13.75 10.40 -5.15
C LEU A 42 13.79 9.63 -6.48
N ALA A 43 13.67 10.29 -7.63
CA ALA A 43 13.73 9.63 -8.94
C ALA A 43 15.16 9.30 -9.40
N GLU A 44 16.18 9.91 -8.78
CA GLU A 44 17.59 9.85 -9.20
C GLU A 44 18.23 8.45 -9.15
N PRO A 45 17.96 7.55 -8.18
CA PRO A 45 18.72 6.32 -8.06
C PRO A 45 18.64 5.42 -9.32
N PRO A 46 19.79 4.96 -9.86
CA PRO A 46 19.90 4.37 -11.21
C PRO A 46 19.25 3.00 -11.37
N PHE A 47 18.90 2.32 -10.27
CA PHE A 47 18.19 1.04 -10.29
C PHE A 47 16.76 1.11 -9.73
N LEU A 48 16.25 2.29 -9.39
CA LEU A 48 14.93 2.43 -8.76
C LEU A 48 13.81 1.77 -9.57
N ALA A 49 13.68 2.14 -10.86
CA ALA A 49 12.63 1.60 -11.72
C ALA A 49 12.70 0.07 -11.83
N LEU A 50 13.92 -0.48 -11.91
CA LEU A 50 14.15 -1.92 -11.99
C LEU A 50 13.77 -2.61 -10.68
N LEU A 51 14.18 -2.08 -9.53
CA LEU A 51 13.87 -2.65 -8.22
C LEU A 51 12.36 -2.61 -7.94
N CYS A 52 11.69 -1.50 -8.30
CA CYS A 52 10.24 -1.40 -8.20
C CYS A 52 9.55 -2.40 -9.14
N ALA A 53 10.02 -2.54 -10.38
CA ALA A 53 9.46 -3.51 -11.34
C ALA A 53 9.62 -4.96 -10.85
N ILE A 54 10.79 -5.33 -10.33
CA ILE A 54 11.04 -6.67 -9.78
C ILE A 54 10.15 -6.91 -8.55
N GLY A 55 10.10 -5.97 -7.60
CA GLY A 55 9.25 -6.09 -6.42
C GLY A 55 7.78 -6.26 -6.78
N ALA A 56 7.30 -5.46 -7.74
CA ALA A 56 5.93 -5.56 -8.25
C ALA A 56 5.65 -6.89 -8.95
N ALA A 57 6.60 -7.38 -9.77
CA ALA A 57 6.47 -8.67 -10.45
C ALA A 57 6.36 -9.83 -9.45
N VAL A 58 7.18 -9.82 -8.40
CA VAL A 58 7.15 -10.83 -7.34
C VAL A 58 5.82 -10.79 -6.59
N LEU A 59 5.38 -9.60 -6.16
CA LEU A 59 4.10 -9.45 -5.46
C LEU A 59 2.90 -9.84 -6.32
N ALA A 60 2.92 -9.51 -7.62
CA ALA A 60 1.88 -9.92 -8.55
C ALA A 60 1.87 -11.44 -8.75
N ALA A 61 3.04 -12.08 -8.83
CA ALA A 61 3.15 -13.54 -8.90
C ALA A 61 2.59 -14.21 -7.64
N VAL A 62 2.87 -13.65 -6.45
CA VAL A 62 2.28 -14.11 -5.18
C VAL A 62 0.76 -13.95 -5.19
N ALA A 63 0.26 -12.79 -5.60
CA ALA A 63 -1.18 -12.53 -5.68
C ALA A 63 -1.88 -13.51 -6.64
N VAL A 64 -1.31 -13.75 -7.83
CA VAL A 64 -1.85 -14.72 -8.79
C VAL A 64 -1.86 -16.13 -8.23
N TRP A 65 -0.86 -16.50 -7.43
CA TRP A 65 -0.76 -17.84 -6.84
C TRP A 65 -1.72 -18.05 -5.67
N GLN A 66 -1.95 -17.02 -4.86
CA GLN A 66 -2.73 -17.13 -3.62
C GLN A 66 -4.22 -16.81 -3.79
N LEU A 67 -4.56 -15.89 -4.70
CA LEU A 67 -5.89 -15.30 -4.71
C LEU A 67 -6.86 -15.99 -5.68
N PRO A 68 -8.17 -15.93 -5.38
CA PRO A 68 -9.20 -16.23 -6.37
C PRO A 68 -9.01 -15.37 -7.63
N GLN A 69 -9.18 -15.99 -8.80
CA GLN A 69 -8.99 -15.33 -10.11
C GLN A 69 -9.72 -13.99 -10.25
N PRO A 70 -10.96 -13.80 -9.74
CA PRO A 70 -11.64 -12.51 -9.83
C PRO A 70 -10.89 -11.35 -9.15
N LEU A 71 -10.14 -11.62 -8.08
CA LEU A 71 -9.49 -10.56 -7.29
C LEU A 71 -8.09 -10.21 -7.79
N VAL A 72 -7.51 -11.03 -8.66
CA VAL A 72 -6.16 -10.83 -9.24
C VAL A 72 -5.97 -9.43 -9.85
N PRO A 73 -6.91 -8.84 -10.62
CA PRO A 73 -6.72 -7.50 -11.19
C PRO A 73 -6.54 -6.41 -10.13
N VAL A 74 -7.32 -6.46 -9.05
CA VAL A 74 -7.23 -5.49 -7.93
C VAL A 74 -5.86 -5.60 -7.25
N TRP A 75 -5.42 -6.82 -6.98
CA TRP A 75 -4.15 -7.07 -6.31
C TRP A 75 -2.93 -6.89 -7.22
N THR A 76 -3.10 -6.97 -8.54
CA THR A 76 -2.06 -6.60 -9.52
C THR A 76 -1.74 -5.10 -9.44
N LEU A 77 -2.77 -4.26 -9.33
CA LEU A 77 -2.59 -2.82 -9.11
C LEU A 77 -1.89 -2.54 -7.79
N LEU A 78 -2.27 -3.23 -6.71
CA LEU A 78 -1.60 -3.08 -5.41
C LEU A 78 -0.15 -3.57 -5.45
N ALA A 79 0.12 -4.69 -6.09
CA ALA A 79 1.47 -5.19 -6.29
C ALA A 79 2.34 -4.18 -7.02
N ALA A 80 1.80 -3.52 -8.05
CA ALA A 80 2.48 -2.46 -8.78
C ALA A 80 2.80 -1.25 -7.89
N MET A 81 1.84 -0.79 -7.08
CA MET A 81 2.01 0.42 -6.26
C MET A 81 2.81 0.16 -4.97
N THR A 82 2.84 -1.07 -4.47
CA THR A 82 3.47 -1.42 -3.19
C THR A 82 4.94 -1.00 -3.11
N PRO A 83 5.84 -1.41 -4.01
CA PRO A 83 7.25 -1.02 -3.91
C PRO A 83 7.45 0.48 -4.11
N VAL A 84 6.56 1.14 -4.86
CA VAL A 84 6.61 2.58 -5.12
C VAL A 84 6.26 3.37 -3.87
N LEU A 85 5.11 3.07 -3.28
CA LEU A 85 4.64 3.70 -2.05
C LEU A 85 5.56 3.38 -0.88
N ALA A 86 6.07 2.14 -0.79
CA ALA A 86 7.03 1.76 0.24
C ALA A 86 8.35 2.54 0.11
N TYR A 87 8.83 2.76 -1.12
CA TYR A 87 10.04 3.55 -1.34
C TYR A 87 9.84 5.03 -0.98
N ILE A 88 8.70 5.63 -1.38
CA ILE A 88 8.38 7.01 -1.04
C ILE A 88 8.26 7.16 0.47
N ASP A 89 7.44 6.33 1.12
CA ASP A 89 7.20 6.42 2.55
C ASP A 89 8.50 6.21 3.36
N ALA A 90 9.34 5.25 2.97
CA ALA A 90 10.64 5.01 3.62
C ALA A 90 11.63 6.18 3.49
N ARG A 91 11.42 7.10 2.54
CA ARG A 91 12.31 8.25 2.27
C ARG A 91 11.74 9.57 2.76
N THR A 92 10.42 9.74 2.72
CA THR A 92 9.75 11.01 3.04
C THR A 92 8.81 10.92 4.23
N HIS A 93 8.49 9.73 4.76
CA HIS A 93 7.47 9.53 5.79
C HIS A 93 6.11 10.15 5.43
N LEU A 94 5.85 10.25 4.13
CA LEU A 94 4.70 10.92 3.56
C LEU A 94 4.17 10.07 2.42
N LEU A 95 2.87 9.83 2.43
CA LEU A 95 2.16 9.20 1.32
C LEU A 95 1.42 10.29 0.54
N PRO A 96 1.85 10.61 -0.70
CA PRO A 96 1.30 11.72 -1.47
C PRO A 96 -0.19 11.50 -1.78
N PHE A 97 -1.03 12.48 -1.47
CA PHE A 97 -2.47 12.41 -1.78
C PHE A 97 -2.71 12.11 -3.26
N LEU A 98 -1.93 12.74 -4.14
CA LEU A 98 -2.02 12.59 -5.59
C LEU A 98 -1.65 11.20 -6.10
N MET A 99 -1.07 10.33 -5.26
CA MET A 99 -0.87 8.91 -5.60
C MET A 99 -1.93 8.03 -4.94
N VAL A 100 -2.22 8.27 -3.66
CA VAL A 100 -3.15 7.41 -2.90
C VAL A 100 -4.60 7.61 -3.35
N ALA A 101 -5.02 8.83 -3.71
CA ALA A 101 -6.39 9.08 -4.14
C ALA A 101 -6.72 8.42 -5.49
N PRO A 102 -5.90 8.55 -6.55
CA PRO A 102 -6.13 7.79 -7.79
C PRO A 102 -6.05 6.28 -7.57
N LEU A 103 -5.15 5.80 -6.70
CA LEU A 103 -5.08 4.39 -6.34
C LEU A 103 -6.37 3.91 -5.67
N TYR A 104 -6.92 4.68 -4.74
CA TYR A 104 -8.19 4.38 -4.09
C TYR A 104 -9.34 4.26 -5.09
N VAL A 105 -9.46 5.24 -5.99
CA VAL A 105 -10.48 5.23 -7.05
C VAL A 105 -10.29 4.04 -7.99
N ALA A 106 -9.06 3.78 -8.45
CA ALA A 106 -8.76 2.67 -9.34
C ALA A 106 -9.04 1.30 -8.68
N THR A 107 -8.73 1.15 -7.39
CA THR A 107 -9.02 -0.07 -6.61
C THR A 107 -10.52 -0.32 -6.55
N TRP A 108 -11.32 0.72 -6.29
CA TRP A 108 -12.78 0.64 -6.33
C TRP A 108 -13.33 0.30 -7.72
N LEU A 109 -12.87 0.99 -8.75
CA LEU A 109 -13.30 0.76 -10.12
C LEU A 109 -13.02 -0.68 -10.56
N LEU A 110 -11.83 -1.21 -10.27
CA LEU A 110 -11.50 -2.60 -10.55
C LEU A 110 -12.37 -3.57 -9.74
N THR A 111 -12.59 -3.29 -8.46
CA THR A 111 -13.42 -4.15 -7.61
C THR A 111 -14.87 -4.21 -8.09
N VAL A 112 -15.46 -3.07 -8.46
CA VAL A 112 -16.81 -3.00 -9.02
C VAL A 112 -16.87 -3.65 -10.41
N ALA A 113 -15.86 -3.45 -11.26
CA ALA A 113 -15.80 -4.10 -12.56
C ALA A 113 -15.73 -5.62 -12.43
N VAL A 114 -14.96 -6.13 -11.46
CA VAL A 114 -14.90 -7.55 -11.13
C VAL A 114 -16.26 -8.07 -10.68
N ALA A 115 -16.88 -7.40 -9.70
CA ALA A 115 -18.21 -7.77 -9.19
C ALA A 115 -19.27 -7.80 -10.31
N TRP A 116 -19.28 -6.78 -11.17
CA TRP A 116 -20.16 -6.72 -12.34
C TRP A 116 -19.90 -7.87 -13.31
N SER A 117 -18.64 -8.12 -13.66
CA SER A 117 -18.28 -9.13 -14.66
C SER A 117 -18.59 -10.56 -14.21
N GLY A 118 -18.54 -10.82 -12.90
CA GLY A 118 -18.85 -12.11 -12.30
C GLY A 118 -20.31 -12.27 -11.86
N ASP A 119 -21.14 -11.22 -12.01
CA ASP A 119 -22.48 -11.10 -11.42
C ASP A 119 -22.51 -11.43 -9.92
N ASP A 120 -21.41 -11.10 -9.23
CA ASP A 120 -21.20 -11.37 -7.82
C ASP A 120 -20.98 -10.06 -7.06
N TRP A 121 -22.09 -9.46 -6.64
CA TRP A 121 -22.09 -8.22 -5.87
C TRP A 121 -21.65 -8.40 -4.42
N THR A 122 -21.45 -9.64 -3.92
CA THR A 122 -20.89 -9.82 -2.57
C THR A 122 -19.46 -9.30 -2.51
N ILE A 123 -18.69 -9.39 -3.60
CA ILE A 123 -17.35 -8.80 -3.71
C ILE A 123 -17.38 -7.29 -3.43
N ALA A 124 -18.27 -6.55 -4.08
CA ALA A 124 -18.37 -5.10 -3.89
C ALA A 124 -18.88 -4.73 -2.49
N ARG A 125 -19.82 -5.52 -1.95
CA ARG A 125 -20.32 -5.35 -0.59
C ARG A 125 -19.21 -5.58 0.44
N ASP A 126 -18.46 -6.67 0.32
CA ASP A 126 -17.43 -7.05 1.28
C ASP A 126 -16.24 -6.09 1.20
N ALA A 127 -15.92 -5.57 0.00
CA ALA A 127 -15.00 -4.45 -0.17
C ALA A 127 -15.48 -3.17 0.53
N LEU A 128 -16.78 -2.87 0.49
CA LEU A 128 -17.35 -1.71 1.19
C LEU A 128 -17.23 -1.88 2.71
N VAL A 129 -17.59 -3.06 3.22
CA VAL A 129 -17.48 -3.37 4.64
C VAL A 129 -16.03 -3.31 5.09
N GLY A 130 -15.11 -3.95 4.36
CA GLY A 130 -13.67 -3.91 4.63
C GLY A 130 -13.13 -2.49 4.60
N ASN A 131 -13.49 -1.69 3.60
CA ASN A 131 -13.12 -0.29 3.50
C ASN A 131 -13.58 0.51 4.72
N VAL A 132 -14.87 0.46 5.06
CA VAL A 132 -15.44 1.22 6.18
C VAL A 132 -14.79 0.80 7.50
N VAL A 133 -14.69 -0.50 7.77
CA VAL A 133 -14.17 -1.02 9.05
C VAL A 133 -12.68 -0.68 9.20
N VAL A 134 -11.87 -0.98 8.19
CA VAL A 134 -10.42 -0.73 8.24
C VAL A 134 -10.15 0.78 8.29
N PHE A 135 -10.81 1.58 7.45
CA PHE A 135 -10.64 3.03 7.46
C PHE A 135 -11.06 3.63 8.80
N ALA A 136 -12.22 3.25 9.34
CA ALA A 136 -12.68 3.74 10.64
C ALA A 136 -11.72 3.39 11.78
N ALA A 137 -11.15 2.18 11.77
CA ALA A 137 -10.15 1.78 12.76
C ALA A 137 -8.90 2.67 12.70
N PHE A 138 -8.41 2.99 11.50
CA PHE A 138 -7.26 3.89 11.33
C PHE A 138 -7.56 5.35 11.66
N VAL A 139 -8.76 5.84 11.33
CA VAL A 139 -9.20 7.18 11.74
C VAL A 139 -9.25 7.27 13.26
N LEU A 140 -9.78 6.25 13.94
CA LEU A 140 -9.81 6.20 15.40
C LEU A 140 -8.39 6.18 15.98
N LEU A 141 -7.51 5.36 15.42
CA LEU A 141 -6.10 5.33 15.83
C LEU A 141 -5.41 6.68 15.62
N TYR A 142 -5.65 7.35 14.48
CA TYR A 142 -5.12 8.68 14.20
C TYR A 142 -5.59 9.71 15.24
N ILE A 143 -6.90 9.74 15.56
CA ILE A 143 -7.47 10.66 16.55
C ILE A 143 -6.92 10.39 17.95
N VAL A 144 -6.91 9.12 18.38
CA VAL A 144 -6.40 8.73 19.70
C VAL A 144 -4.90 9.00 19.79
N ALA A 145 -4.12 8.60 18.78
CA ALA A 145 -2.68 8.82 18.75
C ALA A 145 -2.35 10.31 18.81
N GLY A 146 -3.01 11.14 17.99
CA GLY A 146 -2.81 12.59 18.00
C GLY A 146 -3.23 13.26 19.32
N ARG A 147 -4.18 12.67 20.06
CA ARG A 147 -4.64 13.20 21.35
C ARG A 147 -3.75 12.84 22.53
N PHE A 148 -3.13 11.66 22.52
CA PHE A 148 -2.40 11.11 23.66
C PHE A 148 -0.88 11.04 23.47
N PHE A 149 -0.38 11.05 22.24
CA PHE A 149 1.04 10.92 21.92
C PHE A 149 1.52 12.13 21.09
N ALA A 150 2.55 12.81 21.57
CA ALA A 150 3.20 13.88 20.82
C ALA A 150 4.01 13.26 19.65
N GLY A 151 3.75 13.70 18.41
CA GLY A 151 4.34 13.13 17.18
C GLY A 151 3.42 12.12 16.49
N GLY A 152 2.16 12.50 16.28
CA GLY A 152 1.05 11.64 15.91
C GLY A 152 1.23 10.78 14.65
N PHE A 153 0.42 9.72 14.60
CA PHE A 153 0.24 8.81 13.48
C PHE A 153 -0.01 9.57 12.16
N GLY A 154 0.59 9.16 11.05
CA GLY A 154 0.52 9.90 9.79
C GLY A 154 -0.86 9.79 9.12
N TYR A 155 -1.46 10.91 8.70
CA TYR A 155 -2.73 10.88 7.94
C TYR A 155 -2.58 10.18 6.58
N GLY A 156 -1.35 10.05 6.06
CA GLY A 156 -1.05 9.24 4.89
C GLY A 156 -1.43 7.77 5.05
N ASP A 157 -1.13 7.18 6.21
CA ASP A 157 -1.43 5.78 6.52
C ASP A 157 -2.94 5.54 6.63
N VAL A 158 -3.68 6.52 7.15
CA VAL A 158 -5.16 6.50 7.19
C VAL A 158 -5.75 6.47 5.78
N ARG A 159 -5.15 7.17 4.82
CA ARG A 159 -5.61 7.12 3.42
C ARG A 159 -5.26 5.79 2.76
N LEU A 160 -4.08 5.24 3.06
CA LEU A 160 -3.68 3.94 2.55
C LEU A 160 -4.57 2.82 3.10
N SER A 161 -4.98 2.90 4.37
CA SER A 161 -5.86 1.91 4.98
C SER A 161 -7.21 1.81 4.28
N ALA A 162 -7.74 2.92 3.74
CA ALA A 162 -8.93 2.89 2.90
C ALA A 162 -8.72 2.01 1.66
N VAL A 163 -7.59 2.16 0.96
CA VAL A 163 -7.24 1.33 -0.20
C VAL A 163 -7.16 -0.14 0.20
N LEU A 164 -6.45 -0.43 1.30
CA LEU A 164 -6.26 -1.80 1.77
C LEU A 164 -7.58 -2.44 2.21
N GLY A 165 -8.49 -1.69 2.84
CA GLY A 165 -9.80 -2.18 3.23
C GLY A 165 -10.67 -2.61 2.04
N VAL A 166 -10.60 -1.89 0.91
CA VAL A 166 -11.29 -2.29 -0.34
C VAL A 166 -10.75 -3.62 -0.86
N ALA A 167 -9.43 -3.81 -0.79
CA ALA A 167 -8.75 -4.97 -1.35
C ALA A 167 -8.84 -6.23 -0.48
N LEU A 168 -8.75 -6.05 0.85
CA LEU A 168 -8.81 -7.13 1.83
C LEU A 168 -10.24 -7.54 2.16
N GLY A 169 -11.20 -6.62 2.07
CA GLY A 169 -12.61 -6.87 2.38
C GLY A 169 -13.17 -8.13 1.68
N PRO A 170 -13.02 -8.28 0.36
CA PRO A 170 -13.48 -9.47 -0.39
C PRO A 170 -12.77 -10.77 -0.03
N LEU A 171 -11.60 -10.72 0.61
CA LEU A 171 -10.91 -11.90 1.14
C LEU A 171 -11.48 -12.35 2.49
N GLY A 172 -12.40 -11.57 3.05
CA GLY A 172 -13.08 -11.86 4.29
C GLY A 172 -12.40 -11.27 5.52
N LEU A 173 -13.04 -11.53 6.66
CA LEU A 173 -12.68 -10.92 7.95
C LEU A 173 -11.30 -11.39 8.44
N THR A 174 -11.00 -12.68 8.29
CA THR A 174 -9.73 -13.27 8.76
C THR A 174 -8.54 -12.66 8.03
N ALA A 175 -8.58 -12.64 6.69
CA ALA A 175 -7.55 -12.03 5.85
C ALA A 175 -7.35 -10.54 6.18
N SER A 176 -8.46 -9.79 6.34
CA SER A 176 -8.43 -8.38 6.72
C SER A 176 -7.76 -8.16 8.08
N PHE A 177 -8.13 -8.96 9.09
CA PHE A 177 -7.59 -8.86 10.44
C PHE A 177 -6.11 -9.25 10.49
N VAL A 178 -5.76 -10.40 9.91
CA VAL A 178 -4.37 -10.88 9.85
C VAL A 178 -3.50 -9.90 9.08
N GLY A 179 -3.97 -9.40 7.95
CA GLY A 179 -3.18 -8.46 7.15
C GLY A 179 -2.92 -7.15 7.87
N LEU A 180 -3.94 -6.61 8.54
CA LEU A 180 -3.78 -5.41 9.35
C LEU A 180 -2.86 -5.65 10.57
N TYR A 181 -3.11 -6.72 11.31
CA TYR A 181 -2.34 -7.06 12.50
C TYR A 181 -0.86 -7.33 12.17
N ALA A 182 -0.59 -8.06 11.08
CA ALA A 182 0.76 -8.30 10.58
C ALA A 182 1.49 -6.98 10.30
N GLY A 183 0.81 -5.99 9.71
CA GLY A 183 1.38 -4.66 9.50
C GLY A 183 1.82 -3.98 10.80
N PHE A 184 0.98 -4.02 11.84
CA PHE A 184 1.37 -3.52 13.16
C PHE A 184 2.55 -4.27 13.77
N VAL A 185 2.56 -5.61 13.69
CA VAL A 185 3.66 -6.43 14.22
C VAL A 185 4.97 -6.12 13.50
N ILE A 186 4.96 -6.02 12.17
CA ILE A 186 6.13 -5.68 11.36
C ILE A 186 6.69 -4.30 11.76
N ALA A 187 5.82 -3.30 11.88
CA ALA A 187 6.22 -1.96 12.30
C ALA A 187 6.79 -1.96 13.74
N ALA A 188 6.17 -2.70 14.65
CA ALA A 188 6.64 -2.82 16.03
C ALA A 188 8.02 -3.50 16.11
N VAL A 189 8.23 -4.59 15.37
CA VAL A 189 9.54 -5.28 15.29
C VAL A 189 10.60 -4.36 14.71
N ALA A 190 10.30 -3.63 13.62
CA ALA A 190 11.21 -2.64 13.06
C ALA A 190 11.59 -1.55 14.10
N GLY A 191 10.60 -1.09 14.89
CA GLY A 191 10.79 -0.19 16.04
C GLY A 191 11.76 -0.71 17.07
N ILE A 192 11.56 -1.96 17.51
CA ILE A 192 12.40 -2.60 18.52
C ILE A 192 13.83 -2.80 18.01
N VAL A 193 14.00 -3.31 16.79
CA VAL A 193 15.32 -3.56 16.18
C VAL A 193 16.11 -2.26 16.11
N ARG A 194 15.47 -1.17 15.67
CA ARG A 194 16.10 0.14 15.61
C ARG A 194 16.54 0.66 16.98
N ASN A 195 15.64 0.57 17.97
CA ASN A 195 15.94 1.02 19.33
C ASN A 195 17.10 0.22 19.94
N ARG A 196 17.14 -1.10 19.71
CA ARG A 196 18.23 -1.98 20.14
C ARG A 196 19.54 -1.75 19.39
N GLY A 197 19.47 -1.42 18.11
CA GLY A 197 20.63 -1.09 17.28
C GLY A 197 21.32 0.23 17.63
N ARG A 198 20.83 0.97 18.63
CA ARG A 198 21.35 2.28 19.06
C ARG A 198 21.47 3.29 17.92
N VAL A 199 20.64 3.17 16.87
CA VAL A 199 20.53 4.18 15.81
C VAL A 199 19.75 5.36 16.38
N ARG A 200 20.45 6.14 17.22
CA ARG A 200 19.95 7.36 17.86
C ARG A 200 20.02 8.49 16.83
N GLY A 201 18.89 9.16 16.59
CA GLY A 201 18.83 10.38 15.78
C GLY A 201 18.42 10.22 14.31
N GLY A 202 18.01 9.04 13.83
CA GLY A 202 17.40 8.92 12.49
C GLY A 202 15.94 9.43 12.45
N PRO A 203 15.35 9.63 11.26
CA PRO A 203 13.91 9.96 11.11
C PRO A 203 13.02 8.82 11.62
N PRO A 204 11.73 9.02 11.98
CA PRO A 204 10.81 7.98 12.49
C PRO A 204 10.73 6.71 11.62
N ILE A 205 10.01 5.66 12.03
CA ILE A 205 9.80 4.48 11.17
C ILE A 205 8.57 4.71 10.29
N ALA A 206 8.72 4.47 9.00
CA ALA A 206 7.65 4.59 8.02
C ALA A 206 6.68 3.39 8.14
N PHE A 207 5.39 3.66 8.32
CA PHE A 207 4.39 2.63 8.63
C PHE A 207 3.77 2.01 7.37
N GLY A 208 3.73 2.76 6.26
CA GLY A 208 3.16 2.33 4.98
C GLY A 208 3.75 1.02 4.44
N PRO A 209 5.08 0.82 4.38
CA PRO A 209 5.68 -0.43 3.94
C PRO A 209 5.21 -1.63 4.78
N ALA A 210 5.10 -1.45 6.09
CA ALA A 210 4.65 -2.51 6.99
C ALA A 210 3.18 -2.86 6.73
N MET A 211 2.30 -1.87 6.52
CA MET A 211 0.90 -2.10 6.14
C MET A 211 0.77 -2.85 4.82
N LEU A 212 1.55 -2.49 3.81
CA LEU A 212 1.51 -3.13 2.49
C LEU A 212 1.96 -4.58 2.59
N VAL A 213 3.09 -4.85 3.26
CA VAL A 213 3.56 -6.22 3.50
C VAL A 213 2.53 -7.02 4.30
N GLY A 214 1.95 -6.41 5.34
CA GLY A 214 0.87 -6.98 6.13
C GLY A 214 -0.31 -7.40 5.25
N ALA A 215 -0.77 -6.53 4.35
CA ALA A 215 -1.86 -6.87 3.43
C ALA A 215 -1.56 -8.11 2.58
N PHE A 216 -0.34 -8.24 2.04
CA PHE A 216 0.08 -9.47 1.33
C PHE A 216 0.20 -10.69 2.25
N VAL A 217 0.58 -10.54 3.52
CA VAL A 217 0.54 -11.66 4.48
C VAL A 217 -0.91 -12.11 4.70
N GLY A 218 -1.86 -11.18 4.72
CA GLY A 218 -3.29 -11.47 4.83
C GLY A 218 -3.86 -12.30 3.67
N THR A 219 -3.18 -12.40 2.51
CA THR A 219 -3.67 -13.23 1.39
C THR A 219 -3.41 -14.73 1.57
N PHE A 220 -2.67 -15.14 2.61
CA PHE A 220 -2.28 -16.53 2.85
C PHE A 220 -3.20 -17.29 3.83
N VAL A 221 -4.30 -16.67 4.26
CA VAL A 221 -5.21 -17.21 5.30
C VAL A 221 -6.62 -17.37 4.80
#